data_AF-A0A085Z927-F1
#
_entry.id   AF-A0A085Z927-F1
#
_cell.length_a   1.000
_cell.length_b   1.000
_cell.length_c   1.000
_cell.angle_alpha   90.00
_cell.angle_beta   90.00
_cell.angle_gamma   90.00
#
_symmetry.space_group_name_H-M   'P 1'
#
loop_
_entity.id
_entity.type
_entity.pdbx_description
1 polymer ?
#
loop_
_entity_poly.entity_id
_entity_poly.type
_entity_poly.pdbx_seq_one_letter_code
_entity_poly.pdbx_strand_id
1 'polypeptide(L)'
;MEKLIVVLKGLGLFLLISAVLFALQWQLAENNVVELNYKIHILIFFITLISLLTILIVFAFEKKNVIGFIFLGFVVFKFFAMGYIAVFQKEFRLNIVPYFVLYWVYLLVEVVFVLKLVKKQD
;
A
#
# COMPACT_ATOMS: atom_id res chain seq x y z
N MET A 1 -9.87 -20.16 13.52
CA MET A 1 -9.23 -20.51 12.23
C MET A 1 -9.66 -19.60 11.07
N GLU A 2 -10.94 -19.33 10.87
CA GLU A 2 -11.38 -18.52 9.72
C GLU A 2 -10.83 -17.09 9.66
N LYS A 3 -10.77 -16.38 10.81
CA LYS A 3 -10.21 -15.02 10.89
C LYS A 3 -8.75 -14.98 10.42
N LEU A 4 -7.93 -15.93 10.88
CA LEU A 4 -6.52 -16.07 10.50
C LEU A 4 -6.34 -16.34 9.00
N ILE A 5 -7.18 -17.20 8.42
CA ILE A 5 -7.13 -17.51 6.99
C ILE A 5 -7.42 -16.26 6.14
N VAL A 6 -8.36 -15.41 6.55
CA VAL A 6 -8.67 -14.16 5.85
C VAL A 6 -7.49 -13.20 5.90
N VAL A 7 -6.87 -13.06 7.08
CA VAL A 7 -5.66 -12.24 7.28
C VAL A 7 -4.54 -12.72 6.36
N LEU A 8 -4.24 -14.02 6.36
CA LEU A 8 -3.19 -14.60 5.53
C LEU A 8 -3.49 -14.46 4.04
N LYS A 9 -4.74 -14.68 3.61
CA LYS A 9 -5.14 -14.50 2.21
C LYS A 9 -4.98 -13.06 1.74
N GLY A 10 -5.35 -12.09 2.59
CA GLY A 10 -5.26 -10.69 2.20
C GLY A 10 -3.82 -10.16 2.22
N LEU A 11 -2.99 -10.56 3.20
CA LEU A 11 -1.54 -10.30 3.17
C LEU A 11 -0.87 -10.97 1.97
N GLY A 12 -1.20 -12.23 1.70
CA GLY A 12 -0.68 -12.96 0.54
C GLY A 12 -1.05 -12.27 -0.78
N LEU A 13 -2.30 -11.80 -0.91
CA LEU A 13 -2.73 -11.03 -2.07
C LEU A 13 -1.98 -9.70 -2.19
N PHE A 14 -1.79 -8.98 -1.08
CA PHE A 14 -1.00 -7.74 -1.08
C PHE A 14 0.43 -7.98 -1.54
N LEU A 15 1.10 -9.00 -0.99
CA LEU A 15 2.48 -9.34 -1.36
C LEU A 15 2.56 -9.78 -2.82
N LEU A 16 1.60 -10.55 -3.31
CA LEU A 16 1.53 -10.98 -4.71
C LEU A 16 1.35 -9.79 -5.65
N ILE A 17 0.44 -8.86 -5.34
CA ILE A 17 0.26 -7.63 -6.13
C ILE A 17 1.53 -6.78 -6.09
N SER A 18 2.16 -6.65 -4.92
CA SER A 18 3.42 -5.91 -4.78
C SER A 18 4.51 -6.52 -5.66
N ALA A 19 4.67 -7.84 -5.64
CA ALA A 19 5.63 -8.55 -6.49
C ALA A 19 5.36 -8.31 -7.98
N VAL A 20 4.10 -8.36 -8.40
CA VAL A 20 3.69 -8.02 -9.77
C VAL A 20 4.06 -6.57 -10.12
N LEU A 21 3.82 -5.62 -9.24
CA LEU A 21 4.19 -4.21 -9.48
C LEU A 21 5.70 -4.01 -9.59
N PHE A 22 6.50 -4.70 -8.77
CA PHE A 22 7.96 -4.67 -8.88
C PHE A 22 8.44 -5.29 -10.19
N ALA A 23 7.86 -6.43 -10.60
CA ALA A 23 8.16 -7.06 -11.88
C ALA A 23 7.77 -6.18 -13.07
N LEU A 24 6.60 -5.54 -13.02
CA LEU A 24 6.15 -4.58 -14.05
C LEU A 24 7.07 -3.37 -14.14
N GLN A 25 7.48 -2.79 -13.00
CA GLN A 25 8.46 -1.71 -13.00
C GLN A 25 9.78 -2.15 -13.65
N TRP A 26 10.29 -3.34 -13.29
CA TRP A 26 11.52 -3.87 -13.86
C TRP A 26 11.42 -4.07 -15.37
N GLN A 27 10.33 -4.68 -15.85
CA GLN A 27 10.08 -4.90 -17.26
C GLN A 27 9.95 -3.57 -18.04
N LEU A 28 9.27 -2.56 -17.47
CA LEU A 28 9.13 -1.24 -18.11
C LEU A 28 10.46 -0.50 -18.21
N ALA A 29 11.34 -0.66 -17.22
CA ALA A 29 12.69 -0.09 -17.24
C ALA A 29 13.56 -0.77 -18.30
N GLU A 30 13.54 -2.10 -18.40
CA GLU A 30 14.31 -2.85 -19.40
C GLU A 30 13.91 -2.52 -20.84
N ASN A 31 12.63 -2.20 -21.06
CA ASN A 31 12.11 -1.79 -22.37
C ASN A 31 12.21 -0.26 -22.63
N ASN A 32 12.92 0.51 -21.80
CA ASN A 32 13.08 1.96 -21.92
C ASN A 32 11.75 2.75 -21.98
N VAL A 33 10.67 2.22 -21.39
CA VAL A 33 9.35 2.88 -21.40
C VAL A 33 9.22 3.85 -20.24
N VAL A 34 9.52 3.39 -19.03
CA VAL A 34 9.49 4.19 -17.80
C VAL A 34 10.58 3.71 -16.85
N GLU A 35 11.48 4.61 -16.44
CA GLU A 35 12.53 4.31 -15.47
C GLU A 35 12.18 4.94 -14.10
N LEU A 36 11.58 4.13 -13.22
CA LEU A 36 11.28 4.54 -11.85
C LEU A 36 12.42 4.14 -10.91
N ASN A 37 12.83 5.05 -10.03
CA ASN A 37 13.68 4.71 -8.89
C ASN A 37 12.97 3.71 -7.96
N TYR A 38 13.59 2.54 -7.82
CA TYR A 38 13.17 1.45 -6.95
C TYR A 38 13.06 1.85 -5.47
N LYS A 39 13.88 2.80 -4.99
CA LYS A 39 13.87 3.26 -3.60
C LYS A 39 12.53 3.91 -3.23
N ILE A 40 11.95 4.66 -4.17
CA ILE A 40 10.65 5.31 -3.98
C ILE A 40 9.53 4.26 -3.95
N HIS A 41 9.56 3.29 -4.86
CA HIS A 41 8.59 2.19 -4.85
C HIS A 41 8.69 1.38 -3.54
N ILE A 42 9.90 1.02 -3.11
CA ILE A 42 10.14 0.35 -1.83
C ILE A 42 9.54 1.15 -0.66
N LEU A 43 9.71 2.47 -0.65
CA LEU A 43 9.14 3.32 0.39
C LEU A 43 7.60 3.28 0.39
N ILE A 44 6.96 3.38 -0.78
CA ILE A 44 5.50 3.25 -0.93
C ILE A 44 5.01 1.89 -0.44
N PHE A 45 5.72 0.82 -0.82
CA PHE A 45 5.45 -0.54 -0.38
C PHE A 45 5.51 -0.64 1.16
N PHE A 46 6.59 -0.18 1.79
CA PHE A 46 6.75 -0.30 3.24
C PHE A 46 5.74 0.54 4.02
N ILE A 47 5.45 1.77 3.58
CA ILE A 47 4.43 2.58 4.26
C ILE A 47 3.05 1.89 4.18
N THR A 48 2.75 1.24 3.06
CA THR A 48 1.50 0.48 2.92
C THR A 48 1.50 -0.80 3.75
N LEU A 49 2.62 -1.53 3.77
CA LEU A 49 2.78 -2.73 4.59
C LEU A 49 2.61 -2.42 6.08
N ILE A 50 3.24 -1.36 6.60
CA ILE A 50 3.13 -0.94 8.01
C ILE A 50 1.67 -0.63 8.37
N SER A 51 0.95 0.06 7.50
CA SER A 51 -0.47 0.36 7.68
C SER A 51 -1.30 -0.93 7.76
N LEU A 52 -1.13 -1.86 6.81
CA LEU A 52 -1.81 -3.15 6.81
C LEU A 52 -1.52 -3.98 8.07
N LEU A 53 -0.25 -4.03 8.51
CA LEU A 53 0.14 -4.74 9.72
C LEU A 53 -0.49 -4.12 10.96
N THR A 54 -0.56 -2.79 11.04
CA THR A 54 -1.17 -2.09 12.17
C THR A 54 -2.68 -2.35 12.23
N ILE A 55 -3.35 -2.29 11.08
CA ILE A 55 -4.77 -2.63 10.95
C ILE A 55 -5.04 -4.08 11.35
N LEU A 56 -4.15 -5.00 10.98
CA LEU A 56 -4.25 -6.41 11.35
C LEU A 56 -4.09 -6.66 12.84
N ILE A 57 -3.17 -5.97 13.48
CA ILE A 57 -3.00 -6.02 14.94
C ILE A 57 -4.30 -5.56 15.61
N VAL A 58 -4.87 -4.44 15.17
CA VAL A 58 -6.12 -3.90 15.73
C VAL A 58 -7.31 -4.82 15.47
N PHE A 59 -7.34 -5.47 14.29
CA PHE A 59 -8.31 -6.49 13.96
C PHE A 59 -8.21 -7.71 14.89
N ALA A 60 -6.99 -8.15 15.21
CA ALA A 60 -6.75 -9.25 16.15
C ALA A 60 -7.21 -8.94 17.59
N PHE A 61 -7.17 -7.66 17.99
CA PHE A 61 -7.73 -7.18 19.27
C PHE A 61 -9.24 -6.91 19.23
N GLU A 62 -9.92 -7.20 18.12
CA GLU A 62 -11.39 -7.08 17.96
C GLU A 62 -11.93 -5.65 18.18
N LYS A 63 -11.09 -4.61 17.94
CA LYS A 63 -11.47 -3.19 18.09
C LYS A 63 -11.99 -2.60 16.78
N LYS A 64 -13.15 -3.09 16.31
CA LYS A 64 -13.75 -2.72 15.02
C LYS A 64 -13.86 -1.21 14.76
N ASN A 65 -14.34 -0.48 15.76
CA ASN A 65 -14.56 0.97 15.65
C ASN A 65 -13.27 1.76 15.41
N VAL A 66 -12.11 1.19 15.76
CA VAL A 66 -10.80 1.85 15.67
C VAL A 66 -10.14 1.62 14.31
N ILE A 67 -10.47 0.53 13.60
CA ILE A 67 -9.87 0.18 12.31
C ILE A 67 -10.05 1.30 11.28
N GLY A 68 -11.25 1.87 11.19
CA GLY A 68 -11.55 2.97 10.27
C GLY A 68 -10.73 4.24 10.57
N PHE A 69 -10.60 4.60 11.85
CA PHE A 69 -9.79 5.75 12.26
C PHE A 69 -8.31 5.55 11.97
N ILE A 70 -7.78 4.35 12.24
CA ILE A 70 -6.38 4.01 11.94
C ILE A 70 -6.14 4.07 10.44
N PHE A 71 -7.02 3.47 9.64
CA PHE A 71 -6.92 3.53 8.18
C PHE A 71 -6.90 4.98 7.69
N LEU A 72 -7.84 5.83 8.14
CA LEU A 72 -7.87 7.24 7.77
C LEU A 72 -6.59 7.98 8.17
N GLY A 73 -6.06 7.73 9.37
CA GLY A 73 -4.80 8.30 9.84
C GLY A 73 -3.63 7.91 8.94
N PHE A 74 -3.54 6.65 8.51
CA PHE A 74 -2.53 6.20 7.56
C PHE A 74 -2.69 6.80 6.17
N VAL A 75 -3.93 6.98 5.68
CA VAL A 75 -4.18 7.67 4.40
C VAL A 75 -3.62 9.08 4.45
N VAL A 76 -3.94 9.86 5.51
CA VAL A 76 -3.41 11.22 5.67
C VAL A 76 -1.88 11.20 5.75
N PHE A 77 -1.31 10.33 6.58
CA PHE A 77 0.15 10.18 6.70
C PHE A 77 0.82 9.87 5.36
N LYS A 78 0.24 8.96 4.57
CA LYS A 78 0.73 8.62 3.23
C LYS A 78 0.68 9.81 2.29
N PHE A 79 -0.40 10.59 2.27
CA PHE A 79 -0.46 11.81 1.46
C PHE A 79 0.66 12.79 1.81
N PHE A 80 0.96 12.97 3.11
CA PHE A 80 2.11 13.78 3.53
C PHE A 80 3.44 13.18 3.11
N ALA A 81 3.63 11.86 3.24
CA ALA A 81 4.84 11.18 2.79
C ALA A 81 5.05 11.35 1.28
N MET A 82 3.99 11.18 0.48
CA MET A 82 4.04 11.41 -0.97
C MET A 82 4.34 12.87 -1.31
N GLY A 83 3.73 13.82 -0.59
CA GLY A 83 4.04 15.24 -0.74
C GLY A 83 5.49 15.58 -0.42
N TYR A 84 6.04 15.02 0.65
CA TYR A 84 7.45 15.15 1.01
C TYR A 84 8.36 14.60 -0.10
N ILE A 85 8.11 13.37 -0.56
CA ILE A 85 8.87 12.76 -1.67
C ILE A 85 8.78 13.64 -2.92
N ALA A 86 7.60 14.15 -3.26
CA ALA A 86 7.40 15.01 -4.42
C ALA A 86 8.18 16.33 -4.34
N VAL A 87 8.34 16.92 -3.15
CA VAL A 87 9.10 18.16 -2.98
C VAL A 87 10.61 17.90 -3.04
N PHE A 88 11.09 16.85 -2.37
CA PHE A 88 12.53 16.65 -2.12
C PHE A 88 13.21 15.68 -3.11
N GLN A 89 12.47 14.82 -3.79
CA GLN A 89 13.03 13.85 -4.75
C GLN A 89 12.79 14.31 -6.19
N LYS A 90 13.87 14.71 -6.88
CA LYS A 90 13.80 15.17 -8.29
C LYS A 90 13.21 14.11 -9.22
N GLU A 91 13.61 12.86 -9.01
CA GLU A 91 13.16 11.70 -9.81
C GLU A 91 11.66 11.45 -9.67
N PHE A 92 11.08 11.73 -8.50
CA PHE A 92 9.65 11.68 -8.29
C PHE A 92 8.93 12.72 -9.15
N ARG A 93 9.43 13.97 -9.15
CA ARG A 93 8.83 15.07 -9.91
C ARG A 93 8.83 14.79 -11.41
N LEU A 94 9.90 14.21 -11.93
CA LEU A 94 10.02 13.85 -13.34
C LEU A 94 9.05 12.74 -13.75
N ASN A 95 8.72 11.83 -12.81
CA ASN A 95 7.85 10.68 -13.07
C ASN A 95 6.59 10.71 -12.18
N ILE A 96 6.02 11.90 -11.95
CA ILE A 96 4.94 12.09 -10.98
C ILE A 96 3.72 11.21 -11.27
N VAL A 97 3.35 11.08 -12.55
CA VAL A 97 2.18 10.30 -12.99
C VAL A 97 2.37 8.80 -12.70
N PRO A 98 3.45 8.13 -13.16
CA PRO A 98 3.71 6.74 -12.80
C PRO A 98 3.71 6.47 -11.28
N TYR A 99 4.36 7.33 -10.49
CA TYR A 99 4.39 7.16 -9.05
C TYR A 99 3.04 7.38 -8.38
N PHE A 100 2.24 8.30 -8.91
CA PHE A 100 0.88 8.53 -8.44
C PHE A 100 0.02 7.29 -8.73
N VAL A 101 0.06 6.75 -9.96
CA VAL A 101 -0.64 5.50 -10.32
C VAL A 101 -0.23 4.36 -9.39
N LEU A 102 1.07 4.18 -9.18
CA LEU A 102 1.62 3.16 -8.30
C LEU A 102 1.06 3.30 -6.86
N TYR A 103 1.08 4.51 -6.31
CA TYR A 103 0.49 4.82 -5.01
C TYR A 103 -1.00 4.47 -4.94
N TRP A 104 -1.77 4.82 -5.96
CA TRP A 104 -3.21 4.52 -6.01
C TRP A 104 -3.51 3.03 -6.08
N VAL A 105 -2.70 2.24 -6.78
CA VAL A 105 -2.86 0.78 -6.79
C VAL A 105 -2.66 0.22 -5.38
N TYR A 106 -1.60 0.65 -4.67
CA TYR A 106 -1.38 0.25 -3.28
C TYR A 106 -2.53 0.65 -2.35
N LEU A 107 -3.02 1.88 -2.48
CA LEU A 107 -4.15 2.38 -1.69
C LEU A 107 -5.43 1.59 -1.99
N LEU A 108 -5.70 1.25 -3.25
CA LEU A 108 -6.87 0.46 -3.64
C LEU A 108 -6.84 -0.93 -3.00
N VAL A 109 -5.68 -1.60 -3.05
CA VAL A 109 -5.49 -2.92 -2.42
C VAL A 109 -5.77 -2.85 -0.93
N GLU A 110 -5.24 -1.82 -0.27
CA GLU A 110 -5.46 -1.58 1.15
C GLU A 110 -6.93 -1.31 1.47
N VAL A 111 -7.62 -0.45 0.72
CA VAL A 111 -9.06 -0.19 0.89
C VAL A 111 -9.87 -1.47 0.80
N VAL A 112 -9.64 -2.27 -0.25
CA VAL A 112 -10.34 -3.55 -0.44
C VAL A 112 -10.07 -4.50 0.73
N PHE A 113 -8.83 -4.53 1.23
CA PHE A 113 -8.47 -5.34 2.38
C PHE A 113 -9.17 -4.89 3.67
N VAL A 114 -9.15 -3.59 3.96
CA VAL A 114 -9.81 -3.00 5.14
C VAL A 114 -11.31 -3.26 5.11
N LEU A 115 -11.97 -3.04 3.97
CA LEU A 115 -13.40 -3.30 3.81
C LEU A 115 -13.74 -4.77 4.09
N LYS A 116 -12.91 -5.72 3.64
CA LYS A 116 -13.10 -7.15 3.92
C LYS A 116 -12.96 -7.46 5.41
N LEU A 117 -11.99 -6.85 6.10
CA LEU A 117 -11.79 -7.04 7.54
C LEU A 117 -12.96 -6.48 8.36
N VAL A 118 -13.39 -5.26 8.05
CA VAL A 118 -14.51 -4.61 8.76
C VAL A 118 -15.80 -5.44 8.61
N LYS A 119 -16.11 -5.92 7.40
CA LYS A 119 -17.28 -6.79 7.14
C LYS A 119 -17.23 -8.14 7.87
N LYS A 120 -16.05 -8.64 8.21
CA LYS A 120 -15.86 -9.92 8.93
C LYS A 120 -15.94 -9.78 10.46
N GLN A 121 -15.94 -8.55 10.95
CA GLN A 121 -16.16 -8.22 12.37
C GLN A 121 -17.61 -7.80 12.66
N ASP A 122 -18.41 -7.50 11.62
CA ASP A 122 -19.88 -7.48 11.71
C ASP A 122 -20.45 -8.90 11.72
#